data_AF-A0A417KXZ2-F1
#
_entry.id   AF-A0A417KXZ2-F1
#
_cell.length_a   1.000
_cell.length_b   1.000
_cell.length_c   1.000
_cell.angle_alpha   90.00
_cell.angle_beta   90.00
_cell.angle_gamma   90.00
#
_symmetry.space_group_name_H-M   'P 1'
#
loop_
_entity.id
_entity.type
_entity.pdbx_description
1 polymer ?
#
loop_
_entity_poly.entity_id
_entity_poly.type
_entity_poly.pdbx_seq_one_letter_code
_entity_poly.pdbx_strand_id
1 'polypeptide(L)'
;MIGRLIFGLDDVEQDSESLEIEFEPYKMYVLSNDTKTDGAAAILYPGLLEKLASNMQSNIFILPSSEHETLLTKDTGEISARDWQSVVIQANQQLFSQDILSDEVYCYDYQEHMLKMVTDPEQTKELRAQLQQMCCCVDATGANTQEYEEEDYGEEQ
;
A
#
# COMPACT_ATOMS: atom_id res chain seq x y z
N MET A 1 11.24 3.93 -5.55
CA MET A 1 10.61 3.31 -6.75
C MET A 1 9.62 2.26 -6.25
N ILE A 2 8.35 2.30 -6.66
CA ILE A 2 7.33 1.32 -6.26
C ILE A 2 7.52 0.04 -7.10
N GLY A 3 7.51 -1.14 -6.48
CA GLY A 3 7.56 -2.43 -7.18
C GLY A 3 6.20 -2.83 -7.76
N ARG A 4 6.16 -3.65 -8.81
CA ARG A 4 4.91 -4.22 -9.35
C ARG A 4 4.93 -5.74 -9.30
N LEU A 5 3.84 -6.31 -8.82
CA LEU A 5 3.58 -7.74 -8.67
C LEU A 5 2.29 -8.06 -9.43
N ILE A 6 2.41 -8.81 -10.52
CA ILE A 6 1.29 -9.18 -11.39
C ILE A 6 1.21 -10.70 -11.41
N PHE A 7 0.07 -11.26 -11.03
CA PHE A 7 -0.15 -12.70 -10.96
C PHE A 7 -1.45 -13.10 -11.65
N GLY A 8 -1.42 -14.17 -12.44
CA GLY A 8 -2.59 -14.94 -12.82
C GLY A 8 -2.97 -15.95 -11.73
N LEU A 9 -4.22 -16.44 -11.76
CA LEU A 9 -4.66 -17.52 -10.87
C LEU A 9 -3.83 -18.79 -11.09
N ASP A 10 -3.56 -19.14 -12.35
CA ASP A 10 -2.81 -20.33 -12.73
C ASP A 10 -1.33 -20.26 -12.28
N ASP A 11 -0.77 -19.05 -12.15
CA ASP A 11 0.61 -18.82 -11.68
C ASP A 11 0.79 -19.22 -10.20
N VAL A 12 -0.30 -19.23 -9.43
CA VAL A 12 -0.27 -19.56 -8.01
C VAL A 12 -0.53 -21.05 -7.77
N GLU A 13 -1.33 -21.70 -8.63
CA GLU A 13 -1.75 -23.10 -8.50
C GLU A 13 -0.73 -24.11 -9.02
N GLN A 14 0.03 -23.76 -10.07
CA GLN A 14 1.19 -24.57 -10.45
C GLN A 14 2.35 -24.18 -9.53
N ASP A 15 3.13 -25.16 -9.05
CA ASP A 15 4.44 -24.97 -8.40
C ASP A 15 5.47 -24.37 -9.40
N SER A 16 5.07 -23.31 -10.10
CA SER A 16 5.86 -22.56 -11.04
C SER A 16 6.90 -21.79 -10.25
N GLU A 17 8.12 -22.32 -10.25
CA GLU A 17 9.39 -21.64 -9.97
C GLU A 17 9.29 -20.54 -8.91
N SER A 18 9.62 -20.91 -7.67
CA SER A 18 10.23 -20.04 -6.65
C SER A 18 10.17 -18.55 -7.03
N LEU A 19 9.07 -17.90 -6.65
CA LEU A 19 8.91 -16.45 -6.76
C LEU A 19 9.94 -15.78 -5.86
N GLU A 20 11.20 -15.71 -6.28
CA GLU A 20 12.29 -15.05 -5.54
C GLU A 20 12.16 -13.54 -5.74
N ILE A 21 11.18 -12.95 -5.06
CA ILE A 21 11.02 -11.51 -4.99
C ILE A 21 11.80 -11.03 -3.77
N GLU A 22 12.87 -10.26 -4.02
CA GLU A 22 13.58 -9.58 -2.94
C GLU A 22 12.76 -8.37 -2.47
N PHE A 23 12.28 -8.45 -1.23
CA PHE A 23 11.50 -7.39 -0.62
C PHE A 23 12.38 -6.43 0.15
N GLU A 24 12.48 -5.20 -0.34
CA GLU A 24 13.23 -4.14 0.32
C GLU A 24 12.43 -3.57 1.51
N PRO A 25 13.10 -3.21 2.62
CA PRO A 25 12.45 -2.52 3.72
C PRO A 25 11.87 -1.19 3.26
N TYR A 26 10.69 -0.83 3.76
CA TYR A 26 9.95 0.40 3.45
C TYR A 26 9.51 0.57 1.98
N LYS A 27 9.75 -0.41 1.12
CA LYS A 27 9.30 -0.37 -0.27
C LYS A 27 7.86 -0.87 -0.39
N MET A 28 7.04 -0.09 -1.09
CA MET A 28 5.68 -0.48 -1.46
C MET A 28 5.68 -1.26 -2.77
N TYR A 29 4.79 -2.23 -2.84
CA TYR A 29 4.58 -3.10 -3.98
C TYR A 29 3.11 -3.03 -4.40
N VAL A 30 2.86 -2.78 -5.68
CA VAL A 30 1.52 -2.85 -6.26
C VAL A 30 1.22 -4.30 -6.61
N LEU A 31 0.19 -4.88 -6.01
CA LEU A 31 -0.37 -6.16 -6.38
C LEU A 31 -1.58 -5.96 -7.30
N SER A 32 -1.58 -6.62 -8.45
CA SER A 32 -2.72 -6.71 -9.37
C SER A 32 -2.76 -8.08 -10.05
N ASN A 33 -3.85 -8.37 -10.76
CA ASN A 33 -3.95 -9.58 -11.56
C ASN A 33 -3.41 -9.38 -12.99
N ASP A 34 -3.14 -10.49 -13.68
CA ASP A 34 -2.68 -10.53 -15.07
C ASP A 34 -3.66 -9.91 -16.07
N THR A 35 -4.96 -9.96 -15.77
CA THR A 35 -6.02 -9.32 -16.56
C THR A 35 -6.15 -7.81 -16.33
N LYS A 36 -5.47 -7.26 -15.31
CA LYS A 36 -5.50 -5.83 -14.89
C LYS A 36 -6.91 -5.27 -14.69
N THR A 37 -7.84 -6.14 -14.30
CA THR A 37 -9.26 -5.82 -14.10
C THR A 37 -9.65 -6.43 -12.77
N ASP A 38 -10.20 -5.65 -11.85
CA ASP A 38 -10.47 -6.08 -10.46
C ASP A 38 -9.23 -6.68 -9.78
N GLY A 39 -8.05 -6.11 -10.08
CA GLY A 39 -6.76 -6.70 -9.71
C GLY A 39 -6.49 -6.75 -8.22
N ALA A 40 -7.18 -5.93 -7.41
CA ALA A 40 -7.13 -6.03 -5.96
C ALA A 40 -7.60 -7.41 -5.45
N ALA A 41 -8.46 -8.11 -6.21
CA ALA A 41 -8.92 -9.46 -5.88
C ALA A 41 -7.80 -10.51 -5.89
N ALA A 42 -6.63 -10.21 -6.47
CA ALA A 42 -5.46 -11.08 -6.43
C ALA A 42 -5.02 -11.42 -5.00
N ILE A 43 -5.32 -10.59 -4.00
CA ILE A 43 -5.06 -10.89 -2.58
C ILE A 43 -5.74 -12.19 -2.11
N LEU A 44 -6.81 -12.61 -2.79
CA LEU A 44 -7.60 -13.80 -2.46
C LEU A 44 -7.10 -15.06 -3.16
N TYR A 45 -6.05 -14.96 -3.98
CA TYR A 45 -5.49 -16.13 -4.66
C TYR A 45 -4.93 -17.11 -3.63
N PRO A 46 -5.35 -18.39 -3.65
CA PRO A 46 -4.97 -19.36 -2.63
C PRO A 46 -3.45 -19.46 -2.46
N GLY A 47 -2.94 -19.24 -1.25
CA GLY A 47 -1.51 -19.35 -0.96
C GLY A 47 -0.63 -18.19 -1.45
N LEU A 48 -1.16 -17.19 -2.15
CA LEU A 48 -0.35 -16.07 -2.64
C LEU A 48 0.26 -15.27 -1.47
N LEU A 49 -0.55 -14.83 -0.52
CA LEU A 49 -0.07 -14.06 0.64
C LEU A 49 0.94 -14.84 1.48
N GLU A 50 0.74 -16.15 1.61
CA GLU A 50 1.68 -17.05 2.30
C GLU A 50 3.03 -17.11 1.60
N LYS A 51 3.04 -17.28 0.26
CA LYS A 51 4.26 -17.25 -0.55
C LYS A 51 4.99 -15.91 -0.40
N LEU A 52 4.26 -14.79 -0.52
CA LEU A 52 4.83 -13.46 -0.37
C LEU A 52 5.42 -13.24 1.04
N ALA A 53 4.69 -13.62 2.09
CA ALA A 53 5.15 -13.45 3.47
C ALA A 53 6.37 -14.33 3.78
N SER A 54 6.41 -15.54 3.21
CA SER A 54 7.58 -16.43 3.30
C SER A 54 8.81 -15.83 2.64
N ASN A 55 8.66 -15.22 1.46
CA ASN A 55 9.75 -14.53 0.77
C ASN A 55 10.25 -13.30 1.56
N MET A 56 9.33 -12.56 2.17
CA MET A 56 9.65 -11.41 3.03
C MET A 56 10.24 -11.82 4.38
N GLN A 57 9.98 -13.05 4.82
CA GLN A 57 10.18 -13.55 6.18
C GLN A 57 9.58 -12.59 7.22
N SER A 58 8.40 -12.04 6.93
CA SER A 58 7.73 -11.06 7.79
C SER A 58 6.23 -10.98 7.50
N ASN A 59 5.51 -10.34 8.42
CA ASN A 59 4.14 -9.92 8.18
C ASN A 59 4.08 -8.88 7.04
N ILE A 60 2.90 -8.78 6.42
CA ILE A 60 2.65 -7.89 5.29
C ILE A 60 1.50 -6.96 5.64
N PHE A 61 1.73 -5.65 5.57
CA PHE A 61 0.65 -4.68 5.53
C PHE A 61 0.04 -4.64 4.13
N ILE A 62 -1.29 -4.69 4.09
CA ILE A 62 -2.12 -4.67 2.91
C ILE A 62 -2.97 -3.40 2.98
N LEU A 63 -2.90 -2.60 1.92
CA LEU A 63 -3.45 -1.25 1.82
C LEU A 63 -4.43 -1.21 0.63
N PRO A 64 -5.70 -1.61 0.85
CA PRO A 64 -6.70 -1.71 -0.21
C PRO A 64 -7.30 -0.33 -0.50
N SER A 65 -6.64 0.44 -1.38
CA SER A 65 -7.11 1.76 -1.79
C SER A 65 -8.01 1.74 -3.03
N SER A 66 -7.74 0.87 -4.02
CA SER A 66 -8.46 0.83 -5.31
C SER A 66 -8.95 -0.57 -5.68
N GLU A 67 -10.04 -0.68 -6.44
CA GLU A 67 -10.49 -1.97 -7.01
C GLU A 67 -9.48 -2.58 -8.01
N HIS A 68 -8.64 -1.75 -8.65
CA HIS A 68 -7.72 -2.21 -9.70
C HIS A 68 -6.42 -2.81 -9.15
N GLU A 69 -5.98 -2.37 -7.97
CA GLU A 69 -4.72 -2.79 -7.37
C GLU A 69 -4.70 -2.54 -5.86
N THR A 70 -3.93 -3.38 -5.17
CA THR A 70 -3.71 -3.27 -3.72
C THR A 70 -2.24 -2.98 -3.46
N LEU A 71 -1.93 -2.08 -2.53
CA LEU A 71 -0.54 -1.84 -2.12
C LEU A 71 -0.16 -2.80 -0.98
N LEU A 72 1.05 -3.34 -1.07
CA LEU A 72 1.67 -4.22 -0.08
C LEU A 72 2.97 -3.60 0.42
N THR A 73 3.25 -3.78 1.70
CA THR A 73 4.55 -3.42 2.27
C THR A 73 4.92 -4.38 3.39
N LYS A 74 6.22 -4.63 3.54
CA LYS A 74 6.75 -5.41 4.65
C LYS A 74 6.46 -4.69 5.98
N ASP A 75 6.01 -5.43 6.98
CA ASP A 75 6.01 -4.97 8.35
C ASP A 75 7.45 -5.00 8.88
N THR A 76 8.03 -3.82 9.08
CA THR A 76 9.36 -3.65 9.68
C THR A 76 9.29 -3.45 11.20
N GLY A 77 8.10 -3.30 11.77
CA GLY A 77 7.88 -2.90 13.15
C GLY A 77 8.16 -1.43 13.46
N GLU A 78 8.60 -0.63 12.49
CA GLU A 78 8.96 0.78 12.69
C GLU A 78 7.83 1.75 12.33
N ILE A 79 7.02 1.39 11.33
CA ILE A 79 5.88 2.20 10.87
C ILE A 79 4.61 1.53 11.39
N SER A 80 3.78 2.28 12.10
CA SER A 80 2.56 1.73 12.69
C SER A 80 1.45 1.56 11.65
N ALA A 81 0.47 0.70 11.95
CA ALA A 81 -0.73 0.56 11.12
C ALA A 81 -1.48 1.91 10.95
N ARG A 82 -1.44 2.79 11.96
CA ARG A 82 -2.06 4.13 11.91
C ARG A 82 -1.32 5.09 10.96
N ASP A 83 0.00 4.97 10.88
CA ASP A 83 0.79 5.77 9.93
C ASP A 83 0.47 5.33 8.49
N TRP A 84 0.41 4.02 8.25
CA TRP A 84 -0.03 3.49 6.96
C TRP A 84 -1.48 3.86 6.63
N GLN A 85 -2.36 3.87 7.63
CA GLN A 85 -3.75 4.29 7.46
C GLN A 85 -3.85 5.74 6.98
N SER A 86 -2.99 6.61 7.49
CA SER A 86 -2.93 8.01 7.05
C SER A 86 -2.57 8.10 5.57
N VAL A 87 -1.63 7.27 5.09
CA VAL A 87 -1.26 7.17 3.67
C VAL A 87 -2.43 6.68 2.81
N VAL A 88 -3.15 5.64 3.26
CA VAL A 88 -4.32 5.10 2.55
C VAL A 88 -5.42 6.14 2.42
N ILE A 89 -5.79 6.79 3.52
CA ILE A 89 -6.83 7.83 3.52
C ILE A 89 -6.47 8.97 2.56
N GLN A 90 -5.21 9.40 2.54
CA GLN A 90 -4.75 10.45 1.63
C GLN A 90 -4.79 10.00 0.17
N ALA A 91 -4.38 8.77 -0.13
CA ALA A 91 -4.46 8.21 -1.48
C ALA A 91 -5.92 8.14 -1.97
N ASN A 92 -6.83 7.69 -1.09
CA ASN A 92 -8.25 7.58 -1.39
C ASN A 92 -8.93 8.92 -1.69
N GLN A 93 -8.39 10.05 -1.20
CA GLN A 93 -8.93 11.38 -1.51
C GLN A 93 -8.78 11.77 -2.99
N GLN A 94 -7.87 11.12 -3.71
CA GLN A 94 -7.61 11.41 -5.13
C GLN A 94 -8.44 10.51 -6.07
N LEU A 95 -9.18 9.55 -5.53
CA LEU A 95 -9.96 8.56 -6.29
C LEU A 95 -11.44 8.92 -6.34
N PHE A 96 -12.15 8.38 -7.33
CA PHE A 96 -13.61 8.45 -7.34
C PHE A 96 -14.17 7.53 -6.25
N SER A 97 -15.30 7.92 -5.65
CA SER A 97 -15.88 7.18 -4.53
C SER A 97 -16.23 5.72 -4.86
N GLN A 98 -16.44 5.41 -6.14
CA GLN A 98 -16.74 4.06 -6.62
C GLN A 98 -15.48 3.18 -6.74
N ASP A 99 -14.30 3.79 -6.84
CA ASP A 99 -13.03 3.08 -7.02
C ASP A 99 -12.39 2.74 -5.66
N ILE A 100 -12.84 3.38 -4.56
CA ILE A 100 -12.29 3.21 -3.21
C ILE A 100 -12.75 1.88 -2.60
N LEU A 101 -11.80 1.06 -2.15
CA LEU A 101 -12.10 -0.19 -1.43
C LEU A 101 -12.23 0.00 0.08
N SER A 102 -11.26 0.62 0.73
CA SER A 102 -11.27 0.84 2.18
C SER A 102 -10.29 1.92 2.64
N ASP A 103 -10.58 2.55 3.77
CA ASP A 103 -9.62 3.38 4.52
C ASP A 103 -8.85 2.55 5.57
N GLU A 104 -9.17 1.26 5.72
CA GLU A 104 -8.58 0.38 6.74
C GLU A 104 -7.28 -0.27 6.25
N VAL A 105 -6.40 -0.56 7.21
CA VAL A 105 -5.17 -1.31 6.97
C VAL A 105 -5.35 -2.74 7.44
N TYR A 106 -4.93 -3.68 6.60
CA TYR A 106 -4.93 -5.10 6.92
C TYR A 106 -3.50 -5.58 7.10
N CYS A 107 -3.33 -6.66 7.84
CA CYS A 107 -2.05 -7.33 8.04
C CYS A 107 -2.23 -8.83 7.80
N TYR A 108 -1.39 -9.40 6.95
CA TYR A 108 -1.22 -10.84 6.86
C TYR A 108 -0.13 -11.27 7.84
N ASP A 109 -0.54 -12.07 8.81
CA ASP A 109 0.32 -12.64 9.85
C ASP A 109 1.08 -13.84 9.28
N TYR A 110 2.40 -13.72 9.18
CA TYR A 110 3.26 -14.76 8.60
C TYR A 110 3.28 -16.03 9.44
N GLN A 111 3.16 -15.93 10.76
CA GLN A 111 3.24 -17.09 11.64
C GLN A 111 1.90 -17.82 11.75
N GLU A 112 0.81 -17.05 11.85
CA GLU A 112 -0.52 -17.60 12.03
C GLU A 112 -1.25 -17.89 10.72
N HIS A 113 -0.69 -17.48 9.57
CA HIS A 113 -1.31 -17.57 8.24
C HIS A 113 -2.71 -16.95 8.20
N MET A 114 -2.86 -15.79 8.85
CA MET A 114 -4.15 -15.12 9.02
C MET A 114 -4.12 -13.69 8.54
N LEU A 115 -5.12 -13.32 7.72
CA LEU A 115 -5.41 -11.94 7.37
C LEU A 115 -6.28 -11.30 8.47
N LYS A 116 -5.83 -10.17 9.01
CA LYS A 116 -6.52 -9.42 10.08
C LYS A 116 -6.61 -7.95 9.69
N MET A 117 -7.72 -7.30 10.03
CA MET A 117 -7.78 -5.83 10.06
C MET A 117 -7.01 -5.36 11.30
N VAL A 118 -6.12 -4.39 11.14
CA VAL A 118 -5.24 -3.89 12.21
C VAL A 118 -5.52 -2.43 12.60
N THR A 119 -6.58 -1.87 12.03
CA THR A 119 -7.12 -0.54 12.34
C THR A 119 -8.55 -0.66 12.86
N ASP A 120 -9.03 0.39 13.54
CA ASP A 120 -10.36 0.44 14.15
C ASP A 120 -11.25 1.45 13.40
N PRO A 121 -12.41 1.03 12.85
CA PRO A 121 -13.26 1.91 12.04
C PRO A 121 -13.76 3.18 12.74
N GLU A 122 -13.92 3.18 14.07
CA GLU A 122 -14.35 4.39 14.79
C GLU A 122 -13.19 5.39 14.86
N GLN A 123 -11.97 4.92 15.13
CA GLN A 123 -10.77 5.75 15.08
C GLN A 123 -10.45 6.23 13.64
N THR A 124 -10.74 5.41 12.63
CA THR A 124 -10.57 5.78 11.21
C THR A 124 -11.38 7.02 10.84
N LYS A 125 -12.65 7.09 11.28
CA LYS A 125 -13.52 8.25 11.02
C LYS A 125 -12.92 9.53 11.61
N GLU A 126 -12.39 9.45 12.83
CA GLU A 126 -11.75 10.57 13.51
C GLU A 126 -10.49 11.01 12.76
N LEU A 127 -9.60 10.06 12.43
CA LEU A 127 -8.37 10.34 11.67
C LEU A 127 -8.68 10.97 10.31
N ARG A 128 -9.68 10.47 9.59
CA ARG A 128 -10.10 11.01 8.30
C ARG A 128 -10.58 12.45 8.43
N ALA A 129 -11.40 12.76 9.43
CA ALA A 129 -11.87 14.12 9.67
C ALA A 129 -10.69 15.07 10.00
N GLN A 130 -9.73 14.63 10.81
CA GLN A 130 -8.52 15.40 11.14
C GLN A 130 -7.68 15.71 9.89
N LEU A 131 -7.44 14.71 9.04
CA LEU A 131 -6.67 14.86 7.80
C LEU A 131 -7.36 15.77 6.78
N GLN A 132 -8.69 15.69 6.67
CA GLN A 132 -9.48 16.58 5.80
C GLN A 132 -9.44 18.03 6.28
N GLN A 133 -9.55 18.26 7.60
CA GLN A 133 -9.46 19.60 8.18
C GLN A 133 -8.08 20.22 7.94
N MET A 134 -7.02 19.40 7.98
CA MET A 134 -5.65 19.83 7.67
C MET A 134 -5.47 20.17 6.18
N CYS A 135 -6.13 19.45 5.27
CA CYS A 135 -6.10 19.79 3.84
C CYS A 135 -6.79 21.14 3.55
N CYS A 136 -7.97 21.39 4.15
CA CYS A 136 -8.71 22.65 3.95
C CYS A 136 -8.00 23.89 4.50
N CYS A 137 -7.14 23.78 5.53
CA CYS A 137 -6.39 24.94 6.01
C CYS A 137 -5.19 25.31 5.12
N VAL A 138 -4.59 24.34 4.42
CA VAL A 138 -3.48 24.61 3.48
C VAL A 138 -3.98 25.38 2.25
N ASP A 139 -5.22 25.13 1.81
CA ASP A 139 -5.85 25.89 0.72
C ASP A 139 -6.23 27.33 1.13
N ALA A 140 -6.56 27.56 2.40
CA ALA A 140 -6.91 28.88 2.92
C ALA A 140 -5.69 29.74 3.26
N THR A 141 -4.54 29.12 3.56
CA THR A 141 -3.26 29.79 3.78
C THR A 141 -2.34 29.48 2.60
N GLY A 142 -2.46 30.21 1.48
CA GLY A 142 -1.57 30.08 0.33
C GLY A 142 -0.10 30.39 0.68
N ALA A 143 0.59 29.46 1.34
CA ALA A 143 1.98 29.52 1.73
C ALA A 143 2.50 28.12 2.09
N ASN A 144 2.96 27.39 1.07
CA ASN A 144 4.14 26.54 1.22
C ASN A 144 4.88 26.49 -0.12
N THR A 145 5.62 27.55 -0.40
CA THR A 145 6.81 27.47 -1.26
C THR A 145 7.82 26.60 -0.51
N GLN A 146 7.87 25.30 -0.85
CA GLN A 146 9.16 24.62 -0.78
C GLN A 146 10.00 25.25 -1.89
N GLU A 147 10.82 26.22 -1.50
CA GLU A 147 12.02 26.60 -2.24
C GLU A 147 12.85 25.31 -2.36
N TYR A 148 12.77 24.67 -3.52
CA TYR A 148 13.85 23.82 -3.99
C TYR A 148 15.00 24.78 -4.28
N GLU A 149 15.97 24.83 -3.39
CA GLU A 149 17.26 25.43 -3.71
C GLU A 149 17.79 24.70 -4.95
N GLU A 150 17.85 25.41 -6.08
CA GLU A 150 18.63 25.00 -7.23
C GLU A 150 20.09 24.88 -6.76
N GLU A 151 20.53 23.65 -6.47
CA GLU A 151 21.95 23.36 -6.44
C GLU A 151 22.48 23.56 -7.88
N ASP A 152 23.09 24.73 -8.07
CA ASP A 152 23.89 25.16 -9.21
C ASP A 152 24.97 24.11 -9.51
N TYR A 153 24.64 23.14 -10.35
CA TYR A 153 25.65 22.28 -10.99
C TYR A 153 26.38 23.12 -12.02
N GLY A 154 27.52 23.65 -11.58
CA GLY A 154 28.41 24.47 -12.37
C GLY A 154 28.71 23.88 -13.75
N GLU A 155 28.69 24.78 -14.73
CA GLU A 155 29.21 24.54 -16.07
C GLU A 155 30.72 24.25 -16.02
N GLU A 156 31.12 23.01 -16.29
CA GLU A 156 32.41 22.70 -16.89
C GLU A 156 32.19 22.13 -18.30
N GLN A 157 32.15 23.01 -19.31
CA GLN A 157 33.08 23.07 -20.46
C GLN A 157 32.52 23.85 -21.64
#